data_AF-A0A1G9E462-F1
#
_entry.id   AF-A0A1G9E462-F1
#
_cell.length_a   1.000
_cell.length_b   1.000
_cell.length_c   1.000
_cell.angle_alpha   90.00
_cell.angle_beta   90.00
_cell.angle_gamma   90.00
#
_symmetry.space_group_name_H-M   'P 1'
#
loop_
_entity.id
_entity.type
_entity.pdbx_description
1 polymer ?
#
loop_
_entity_poly.entity_id
_entity_poly.type
_entity_poly.pdbx_seq_one_letter_code
_entity_poly.pdbx_strand_id
1 'polypeptide(L)'
;MRRPRVDWMTRADDAILEFLLNEGNRPIVSTPAVIEANIDYKISHVRTRLRELDSAGLVEYHDKERGLYQITDRGRAYLEGELDAADLEENDST
;
A
#
# COMPACT_ATOMS: atom_id res chain seq x y z
N MET A 1 -11.68 -10.06 -9.80
CA MET A 1 -10.76 -11.15 -9.41
C MET A 1 -10.67 -11.20 -7.89
N ARG A 2 -10.09 -12.23 -7.27
CA ARG A 2 -9.83 -12.26 -5.82
C ARG A 2 -8.36 -11.87 -5.60
N ARG A 3 -8.08 -10.95 -4.67
CA ARG A 3 -6.71 -10.58 -4.31
C ARG A 3 -5.89 -11.80 -3.88
N PRO A 4 -4.60 -11.89 -4.24
CA PRO A 4 -3.75 -12.98 -3.79
C PRO A 4 -3.63 -12.95 -2.27
N ARG A 5 -3.55 -14.14 -1.66
CA ARG A 5 -3.22 -14.26 -0.23
C ARG A 5 -1.70 -14.23 -0.10
N VAL A 6 -1.21 -13.30 0.70
CA VAL A 6 0.23 -13.10 0.94
C VAL A 6 0.44 -13.10 2.45
N ASP A 7 1.34 -13.95 2.95
CA ASP A 7 1.46 -14.24 4.38
C ASP A 7 1.91 -13.04 5.21
N TRP A 8 2.68 -12.12 4.62
CA TRP A 8 3.13 -10.89 5.31
C TRP A 8 2.10 -9.75 5.27
N MET A 9 1.07 -9.85 4.42
CA MET A 9 0.05 -8.82 4.28
C MET A 9 -1.07 -9.01 5.31
N THR A 10 -1.61 -7.88 5.72
CA THR A 10 -2.68 -7.73 6.70
C THR A 10 -3.83 -6.93 6.11
N ARG A 11 -4.99 -6.91 6.77
CA ARG A 11 -6.12 -6.09 6.35
C ARG A 11 -5.82 -4.58 6.36
N ALA A 12 -4.78 -4.16 7.10
CA ALA A 12 -4.34 -2.76 7.09
C ALA A 12 -3.69 -2.37 5.77
N ASP A 13 -3.01 -3.30 5.11
CA ASP A 13 -2.36 -3.05 3.82
C ASP A 13 -3.38 -2.81 2.72
N ASP A 14 -4.41 -3.67 2.68
CA ASP A 14 -5.58 -3.48 1.82
C ASP A 14 -6.20 -2.09 2.03
N ALA A 15 -6.47 -1.73 3.29
CA ALA A 15 -7.09 -0.43 3.62
C ALA A 15 -6.22 0.76 3.21
N ILE A 16 -4.89 0.67 3.35
CA ILE A 16 -3.95 1.73 2.94
C ILE A 16 -3.94 1.85 1.41
N LEU A 17 -3.82 0.74 0.68
CA LEU A 17 -3.78 0.74 -0.77
C LEU A 17 -5.11 1.23 -1.36
N GLU A 18 -6.24 0.77 -0.81
CA GLU A 18 -7.58 1.25 -1.19
C GLU A 18 -7.75 2.75 -0.91
N PHE A 19 -7.28 3.25 0.23
CA PHE A 19 -7.33 4.68 0.53
C PHE A 19 -6.51 5.49 -0.48
N LEU A 20 -5.29 5.04 -0.80
CA LEU A 20 -4.42 5.69 -1.78
C LEU A 20 -4.97 5.57 -3.22
N LEU A 21 -5.87 4.62 -3.46
CA LEU A 21 -6.62 4.44 -4.70
C LEU A 21 -8.06 4.91 -4.52
N ASN A 22 -8.20 6.24 -4.40
CA ASN A 22 -9.47 6.94 -4.18
C ASN A 22 -10.59 6.51 -5.15
N GLU A 23 -11.83 6.84 -4.78
CA GLU A 23 -13.04 6.56 -5.57
C GLU A 23 -12.86 6.90 -7.06
N GLY A 24 -13.20 5.94 -7.92
CA GLY A 24 -12.99 6.02 -9.35
C GLY A 24 -11.62 5.54 -9.83
N ASN A 25 -10.90 4.76 -9.03
CA ASN A 25 -9.60 4.16 -9.37
C ASN A 25 -8.51 5.21 -9.65
N ARG A 26 -8.55 6.34 -8.91
CA ARG A 26 -7.60 7.45 -9.09
C ARG A 26 -6.61 7.51 -7.94
N PRO A 27 -5.29 7.47 -8.22
CA PRO A 27 -4.27 7.66 -7.19
C PRO A 27 -4.40 9.01 -6.52
N ILE A 28 -4.23 9.03 -5.20
CA ILE A 28 -4.03 10.24 -4.43
C ILE A 28 -2.67 10.20 -3.74
N VAL A 29 -2.17 11.39 -3.42
CA VAL A 29 -0.95 11.57 -2.62
C VAL A 29 -1.38 11.91 -1.20
N SER A 30 -0.81 11.23 -0.20
CA SER A 30 -1.18 11.47 1.20
C SER A 30 -0.06 11.20 2.19
N THR A 31 -0.16 11.84 3.36
CA THR A 31 0.73 11.55 4.50
C THR A 31 0.16 10.41 5.34
N PRO A 32 0.99 9.73 6.15
CA PRO A 32 0.52 8.72 7.10
C PRO A 32 -0.59 9.21 8.05
N ALA A 33 -0.57 10.50 8.42
CA ALA A 33 -1.57 11.08 9.31
C ALA A 33 -2.94 11.24 8.63
N VAL A 34 -2.95 11.61 7.35
CA VAL A 34 -4.19 11.68 6.57
C VAL A 34 -4.75 10.28 6.34
N ILE A 35 -3.90 9.30 6.06
CA ILE A 35 -4.30 7.90 5.91
C ILE A 35 -4.95 7.41 7.22
N GLU A 36 -4.29 7.57 8.37
CA GLU A 36 -4.82 7.21 9.69
C GLU A 36 -6.19 7.83 9.96
N ALA A 37 -6.38 9.10 9.63
CA ALA A 37 -7.63 9.80 9.88
C ALA A 37 -8.83 9.22 9.11
N ASN A 38 -8.59 8.39 8.10
CA ASN A 38 -9.61 7.85 7.21
C ASN A 38 -9.72 6.32 7.22
N ILE A 39 -8.92 5.62 8.04
CA ILE A 39 -8.97 4.15 8.17
C ILE A 39 -8.94 3.72 9.65
N ASP A 40 -9.40 2.50 9.94
CA ASP A 40 -9.52 1.98 11.32
C ASP A 40 -8.19 1.47 11.93
N TYR A 41 -7.08 2.15 11.63
CA TYR A 41 -5.75 1.78 12.11
C TYR A 41 -5.00 2.98 12.69
N LYS A 42 -4.27 2.76 13.79
CA LYS A 42 -3.49 3.81 14.47
C LYS A 42 -2.22 4.17 13.69
N ILE A 43 -1.78 5.43 13.83
CA ILE A 43 -0.63 6.00 13.10
C ILE A 43 0.65 5.16 13.17
N SER A 44 0.94 4.56 14.33
CA SER A 44 2.11 3.71 14.51
C SER A 44 2.06 2.47 13.61
N HIS A 45 0.88 1.86 13.49
CA HIS A 45 0.65 0.71 12.63
C HIS A 45 0.68 1.12 11.14
N VAL A 46 0.01 2.21 10.78
CA VAL A 46 0.01 2.76 9.41
C VAL A 46 1.43 3.02 8.92
N ARG A 47 2.27 3.67 9.72
CA ARG A 47 3.68 3.94 9.36
C ARG A 47 4.49 2.66 9.18
N THR A 48 4.25 1.64 9.98
CA THR A 48 4.92 0.34 9.83
C THR A 48 4.49 -0.33 8.53
N ARG A 49 3.19 -0.40 8.26
CA ARG A 49 2.67 -1.00 7.03
C ARG A 49 3.10 -0.25 5.77
N LEU A 50 3.14 1.08 5.79
CA LEU A 50 3.66 1.87 4.66
C LEU A 50 5.13 1.53 4.33
N ARG A 51 5.97 1.23 5.32
CA ARG A 51 7.35 0.78 5.06
C ARG A 51 7.39 -0.60 4.42
N GLU A 52 6.59 -1.54 4.89
CA GLU A 52 6.51 -2.89 4.28
C GLU A 52 5.98 -2.82 2.84
N LEU A 53 4.95 -2.00 2.60
CA LEU A 53 4.38 -1.76 1.29
C LEU A 53 5.36 -1.06 0.32
N ASP A 54 6.17 -0.13 0.83
CA ASP A 54 7.22 0.57 0.07
C ASP A 54 8.33 -0.42 -0.33
N SER A 55 8.80 -1.24 0.63
CA SER A 55 9.75 -2.34 0.36
C SER A 55 9.20 -3.33 -0.66
N ALA A 56 7.90 -3.63 -0.63
CA ALA A 56 7.25 -4.51 -1.59
C ALA A 56 6.90 -3.84 -2.95
N GLY A 57 7.21 -2.55 -3.11
CA GLY A 57 6.94 -1.76 -4.31
C GLY A 57 5.45 -1.52 -4.59
N LEU A 58 4.58 -1.68 -3.60
CA LEU A 58 3.13 -1.46 -3.73
C LEU A 58 2.73 0.01 -3.48
N VAL A 59 3.55 0.73 -2.72
CA VAL A 59 3.51 2.19 -2.60
C VAL A 59 4.91 2.74 -2.85
N GLU A 60 5.00 4.05 -3.03
CA GLU A 60 6.27 4.76 -3.11
C GLU A 60 6.12 6.16 -2.50
N TYR A 61 7.25 6.79 -2.19
CA TYR A 61 7.26 8.22 -1.86
C TYR A 61 7.00 9.06 -3.12
N HIS A 62 5.92 9.83 -3.11
CA HIS A 62 5.73 10.94 -4.04
C HIS A 62 6.68 12.11 -3.72
N ASP A 63 6.87 12.36 -2.42
CA ASP A 63 7.82 13.35 -1.90
C ASP A 63 8.33 12.85 -0.55
N LYS A 64 9.61 12.47 -0.51
CA LYS A 64 10.24 11.87 0.68
C LYS A 64 10.48 12.89 1.79
N GLU A 65 10.78 14.14 1.47
CA GLU A 65 11.00 15.19 2.48
C GLU A 65 9.71 15.53 3.22
N ARG A 66 8.58 15.51 2.49
CA ARG A 66 7.25 15.79 3.04
C ARG A 66 6.53 14.55 3.57
N GLY A 67 7.12 13.36 3.41
CA GLY A 67 6.53 12.09 3.84
C GLY A 67 5.21 11.78 3.12
N LEU A 68 5.14 12.13 1.84
CA LEU A 68 3.98 11.92 0.98
C LEU A 68 4.14 10.60 0.22
N TYR A 69 3.13 9.73 0.34
CA TYR A 69 3.06 8.44 -0.33
C TYR A 69 2.02 8.45 -1.44
N GLN A 70 2.24 7.61 -2.45
CA GLN A 70 1.28 7.29 -3.50
C GLN A 70 1.30 5.77 -3.79
N ILE A 71 0.20 5.25 -4.35
CA ILE A 71 0.13 3.87 -4.83
C ILE A 71 0.83 3.73 -6.19
N THR A 72 1.64 2.67 -6.35
CA THR A 72 2.32 2.35 -7.61
C THR A 72 1.37 1.61 -8.57
N ASP A 73 1.77 1.42 -9.82
CA ASP A 73 1.02 0.57 -10.76
C ASP A 73 0.97 -0.89 -10.28
N ARG A 74 2.03 -1.36 -9.62
CA ARG A 74 2.08 -2.69 -8.98
C ARG A 74 1.08 -2.82 -7.83
N GLY A 75 0.93 -1.77 -7.01
CA GLY A 75 -0.10 -1.71 -5.97
C GLY A 75 -1.53 -1.78 -6.55
N ARG A 76 -1.77 -1.17 -7.71
CA ARG A 76 -3.08 -1.27 -8.40
C ARG A 76 -3.34 -2.68 -8.93
N ALA A 77 -2.35 -3.27 -9.60
CA ALA A 77 -2.43 -4.65 -10.08
C ALA A 77 -2.71 -5.64 -8.94
N TYR A 78 -2.12 -5.44 -7.76
CA TYR A 78 -2.46 -6.20 -6.55
C TYR A 78 -3.95 -6.08 -6.18
N LEU A 79 -4.48 -4.86 -6.11
CA LEU A 79 -5.87 -4.60 -5.72
C LEU A 79 -6.88 -5.17 -6.72
N GLU A 80 -6.54 -5.16 -8.01
CA GLU A 80 -7.32 -5.71 -9.12
C GLU A 80 -7.23 -7.26 -9.17
N GLY A 81 -6.27 -7.84 -8.44
CA GLY A 81 -6.00 -9.28 -8.36
C GLY A 81 -5.29 -9.81 -9.60
N GLU A 82 -4.48 -8.96 -10.24
CA GLU A 82 -3.67 -9.28 -11.43
C GLU A 82 -2.26 -9.80 -11.08
N LEU A 83 -1.86 -9.73 -9.80
CA LEU A 83 -0.61 -10.29 -9.31
C LEU A 83 -0.82 -11.65 -8.64
N ASP A 84 0.15 -12.55 -8.82
CA ASP A 84 0.23 -13.79 -8.06
C ASP A 84 0.93 -13.55 -6.71
N ALA A 85 0.70 -14.45 -5.74
CA ALA A 85 1.33 -14.34 -4.42
C ALA A 85 2.85 -14.39 -4.49
N ALA A 86 3.40 -15.22 -5.40
CA ALA A 86 4.85 -15.36 -5.61
C ALA A 86 5.51 -14.04 -6.03
N ASP A 87 4.81 -13.22 -6.83
CA ASP A 87 5.34 -11.92 -7.24
C ASP A 87 5.64 -11.04 -6.02
N LEU A 88 4.85 -11.17 -4.94
CA LEU A 88 4.86 -10.30 -3.76
C LEU A 88 5.84 -10.77 -2.67
N GLU A 89 6.47 -11.92 -2.83
CA GLU A 89 7.43 -12.50 -1.89
C GLU A 89 8.90 -12.23 -2.29
N GLU A 90 9.20 -11.93 -3.57
CA GLU A 90 10.57 -11.79 -4.09
C GLU A 90 11.31 -10.48 -3.72
N ASN A 91 10.64 -9.53 -3.06
CA ASN A 91 11.24 -8.24 -2.71
C ASN A 91 12.16 -8.27 -1.48
N ASP A 92 12.41 -9.44 -0.88
CA ASP A 92 13.44 -9.62 0.15
C ASP A 92 14.83 -9.77 -0.50
N SER A 93 15.21 -8.75 -1.29
CA SER A 93 16.47 -8.75 -2.05
C SER A 93 17.45 -7.71 -1.49
N THR A 94 18.30 -8.19 -0.58
CA THR A 94 19.68 -7.76 -0.23
C THR A 94 19.90 -6.43 0.50
#